data_AF-A0A2C6MCA7-F1
#
_entry.id   AF-A0A2C6MCA7-F1
#
_cell.length_a   1.000
_cell.length_b   1.000
_cell.length_c   1.000
_cell.angle_alpha   90.00
_cell.angle_beta   90.00
_cell.angle_gamma   90.00
#
_symmetry.space_group_name_H-M   'P 1'
#
loop_
_entity.id
_entity.type
_entity.pdbx_description
1 polymer ?
#
loop_
_entity_poly.entity_id
_entity_poly.type
_entity_poly.pdbx_seq_one_letter_code
_entity_poly.pdbx_strand_id
1 'polypeptide(L)'
;MLGISQRTLQRWRSSLSPDEDQRKHAKRKPANKLSPDEREAIIKTANQPEFKSLPPSQIVPRLADEGIYIASESTFYRVLKENNMQYHRGRAKNQVQNPFQHIVPPDLIKSGCGILPTFRDLLRASISIYISYWICSAAK
;
A
#
# COMPACT_ATOMS: atom_id res chain seq x y z
N MET A 1 26.53 32.27 -15.57
CA MET A 1 25.16 32.32 -16.13
C MET A 1 24.31 31.23 -15.49
N LEU A 2 23.06 31.50 -15.11
CA LEU A 2 22.19 30.59 -14.33
C LEU A 2 21.49 29.49 -15.16
N GLY A 3 21.80 29.33 -16.45
CA GLY A 3 21.24 28.26 -17.31
C GLY A 3 19.73 28.29 -17.56
N ILE A 4 19.03 29.34 -17.08
CA ILE A 4 17.58 29.51 -17.21
C ILE A 4 17.23 30.61 -18.22
N SER A 5 16.13 30.41 -18.95
CA SER A 5 15.65 31.42 -19.90
C SER A 5 15.10 32.65 -19.17
N GLN A 6 15.27 33.83 -19.78
CA GLN A 6 14.73 35.10 -19.25
C GLN A 6 13.21 35.03 -19.01
N ARG A 7 12.47 34.35 -19.90
CA ARG A 7 11.01 34.15 -19.80
C ARG A 7 10.64 33.36 -18.54
N THR A 8 11.41 32.33 -18.20
CA THR A 8 11.19 31.53 -16.98
C THR A 8 11.38 32.39 -15.73
N LEU A 9 12.44 33.20 -15.70
CA LEU A 9 12.74 34.08 -14.56
C LEU A 9 11.70 35.20 -14.40
N GLN A 10 11.25 35.80 -15.50
CA GLN A 10 10.16 36.78 -15.48
C GLN A 10 8.84 36.17 -14.99
N ARG A 11 8.52 34.93 -15.41
CA ARG A 11 7.33 34.21 -14.94
C ARG A 11 7.38 33.96 -13.43
N TRP A 12 8.51 33.47 -12.91
CA TRP A 12 8.67 33.22 -11.46
C TRP A 12 8.62 34.48 -10.61
N ARG A 13 9.05 35.63 -11.15
CA ARG A 13 8.98 36.93 -10.45
C ARG A 13 7.63 37.65 -10.60
N SER A 14 6.73 37.14 -11.44
CA SER A 14 5.44 37.76 -11.67
C SER A 14 4.48 37.41 -10.54
N SER A 15 3.89 38.42 -9.90
CA SER A 15 2.85 38.25 -8.88
C SER A 15 1.56 37.62 -9.42
N LEU A 16 1.40 37.53 -10.75
CA LEU A 16 0.27 36.84 -11.39
C LEU A 16 0.48 35.32 -11.50
N SER A 17 1.70 34.84 -11.31
CA SER A 17 1.98 33.40 -11.31
C SER A 17 1.85 32.87 -9.88
N PRO A 18 0.99 31.87 -9.63
CA PRO A 18 0.91 31.25 -8.31
C PRO A 18 2.27 30.68 -7.90
N ASP A 19 2.67 30.92 -6.64
CA ASP A 19 3.87 30.33 -6.05
C ASP A 19 3.75 28.79 -5.88
N GLU A 20 2.53 28.27 -5.99
CA GLU A 20 2.16 26.88 -5.78
C GLU A 20 2.07 26.06 -7.08
N ASP A 21 2.39 24.77 -7.02
CA ASP A 21 2.25 23.83 -8.14
C ASP A 21 0.78 23.70 -8.60
N GLN A 22 0.49 24.25 -9.78
CA GLN A 22 -0.86 24.28 -10.36
C GLN A 22 -1.35 22.94 -10.92
N ARG A 23 -0.52 21.88 -10.94
CA ARG A 23 -0.94 20.55 -11.44
C ARG A 23 -2.13 19.98 -10.68
N LYS A 24 -2.23 20.26 -9.37
CA LYS A 24 -3.32 19.79 -8.51
C LYS A 24 -4.66 20.47 -8.82
N HIS A 25 -4.62 21.69 -9.36
CA HIS A 25 -5.81 22.48 -9.68
C HIS A 25 -6.38 22.17 -11.07
N ALA A 26 -5.74 21.28 -11.84
CA ALA A 26 -6.24 20.85 -13.13
C ALA A 26 -7.59 20.11 -12.97
N LYS A 27 -8.67 20.73 -13.45
CA LYS A 27 -10.03 20.14 -13.46
C LYS A 27 -10.10 19.00 -14.48
N ARG A 28 -9.69 17.80 -14.09
CA ARG A 28 -9.82 16.57 -14.89
C ARG A 28 -10.75 15.60 -14.18
N LYS A 29 -11.78 15.12 -14.88
CA LYS A 29 -12.59 13.98 -14.42
C LYS A 29 -12.02 12.70 -15.07
N PRO A 30 -11.89 11.59 -14.33
CA PRO A 30 -11.48 10.33 -14.92
C PRO A 30 -12.57 9.87 -15.91
N ALA A 31 -12.16 9.34 -17.06
CA ALA A 31 -13.09 8.89 -18.11
C ALA A 31 -14.01 7.76 -17.60
N ASN A 32 -13.45 6.84 -16.82
CA ASN A 32 -14.15 5.67 -16.30
C ASN A 32 -14.84 5.96 -14.95
N LYS A 33 -15.39 7.17 -14.80
CA LYS A 33 -16.12 7.52 -13.58
C LYS A 33 -17.48 6.82 -13.60
N LEU A 34 -17.73 5.95 -12.63
CA LEU A 34 -19.04 5.34 -12.46
C LEU A 34 -20.12 6.41 -12.27
N SER A 35 -21.21 6.24 -13.00
CA SER A 35 -22.46 6.96 -12.82
C SER A 35 -23.06 6.64 -11.43
N PRO A 36 -23.94 7.52 -10.92
CA PRO A 36 -24.67 7.24 -9.68
C PRO A 36 -25.49 5.96 -9.76
N ASP A 37 -26.10 5.68 -10.91
CA ASP A 37 -26.97 4.50 -11.11
C ASP A 37 -26.16 3.19 -11.03
N GLU A 38 -24.98 3.14 -11.65
CA GLU A 38 -24.06 1.99 -11.53
C GLU A 38 -23.60 1.77 -10.09
N ARG A 39 -23.38 2.85 -9.33
CA ARG A 39 -23.00 2.75 -7.91
C ARG A 39 -24.14 2.17 -7.08
N GLU A 40 -25.38 2.59 -7.36
CA GLU A 40 -26.55 2.06 -6.69
C GLU A 40 -26.79 0.58 -7.03
N ALA A 41 -26.56 0.19 -8.29
CA ALA A 41 -26.60 -1.21 -8.71
C ALA A 41 -25.60 -2.07 -7.90
N ILE A 42 -24.36 -1.60 -7.72
CA ILE A 42 -23.36 -2.28 -6.88
C ILE A 42 -23.85 -2.46 -5.44
N ILE A 43 -24.42 -1.41 -4.83
CA ILE A 43 -24.92 -1.44 -3.46
C ILE A 43 -26.09 -2.42 -3.34
N LYS A 44 -27.00 -2.41 -4.31
CA LYS A 44 -28.16 -3.30 -4.35
C LYS A 44 -27.72 -4.77 -4.44
N THR A 45 -26.81 -5.08 -5.36
CA THR A 45 -26.27 -6.44 -5.52
C THR A 45 -25.54 -6.91 -4.27
N ALA A 46 -24.71 -6.06 -3.66
CA ALA A 46 -23.99 -6.43 -2.43
C ALA A 46 -24.92 -6.71 -1.23
N ASN A 47 -26.12 -6.12 -1.22
CA ASN A 47 -27.12 -6.30 -0.16
C ASN A 47 -28.12 -7.44 -0.43
N GLN A 48 -28.08 -8.07 -1.61
CA GLN A 48 -28.93 -9.23 -1.90
C GLN A 48 -28.65 -10.38 -0.92
N PRO A 49 -29.65 -11.20 -0.56
CA PRO A 49 -29.50 -12.25 0.43
C PRO A 49 -28.42 -13.27 0.06
N GLU A 50 -28.22 -13.56 -1.24
CA GLU A 50 -27.17 -14.49 -1.68
C GLU A 50 -25.75 -13.93 -1.44
N PHE A 51 -25.57 -12.62 -1.61
CA PHE A 51 -24.26 -11.96 -1.61
C PHE A 51 -23.93 -11.23 -0.30
N LYS A 52 -24.93 -10.98 0.56
CA LYS A 52 -24.80 -10.20 1.80
C LYS A 52 -23.70 -10.70 2.73
N SER A 53 -23.40 -11.99 2.73
CA SER A 53 -22.38 -12.60 3.59
C SER A 53 -21.00 -12.71 2.94
N LEU A 54 -20.90 -12.45 1.64
CA LEU A 54 -19.71 -12.72 0.84
C LEU A 54 -18.86 -11.46 0.63
N PRO A 55 -17.54 -11.60 0.47
CA PRO A 55 -16.67 -10.50 0.06
C PRO A 55 -16.79 -10.22 -1.45
N PRO A 56 -16.47 -8.99 -1.90
CA PRO A 56 -16.41 -8.65 -3.32
C PRO A 56 -15.58 -9.60 -4.20
N SER A 57 -14.50 -10.17 -3.64
CA SER A 57 -13.66 -11.17 -4.30
C SER A 57 -14.40 -12.45 -4.68
N GLN A 58 -15.52 -12.76 -4.02
CA GLN A 58 -16.38 -13.91 -4.32
C GLN A 58 -17.64 -13.51 -5.09
N ILE A 59 -18.13 -12.28 -4.92
CA ILE A 59 -19.33 -11.78 -5.61
C ILE A 59 -19.04 -11.61 -7.11
N VAL A 60 -17.93 -10.95 -7.46
CA VAL A 60 -17.62 -10.61 -8.87
C VAL A 60 -17.45 -11.86 -9.74
N PRO A 61 -16.73 -12.91 -9.34
CA PRO A 61 -16.66 -14.15 -10.13
C PRO A 61 -18.02 -14.81 -10.33
N ARG A 62 -18.88 -14.85 -9.31
CA ARG A 62 -20.22 -15.47 -9.44
C ARG A 62 -21.12 -14.71 -10.42
N LEU A 63 -21.09 -13.38 -10.37
CA LEU A 63 -21.82 -12.57 -11.34
C LEU A 63 -21.28 -12.81 -12.77
N ALA A 64 -19.96 -12.96 -12.92
CA ALA A 64 -19.35 -13.27 -14.21
C ALA A 64 -19.74 -14.66 -14.72
N ASP A 65 -19.85 -15.67 -13.84
CA ASP A 65 -20.34 -17.01 -14.18
C ASP A 65 -21.80 -16.98 -14.66
N GLU A 66 -22.61 -16.07 -14.11
CA GLU A 66 -23.98 -15.78 -14.55
C GLU A 66 -24.05 -14.90 -15.82
N GLY A 67 -22.90 -14.44 -16.34
CA GLY A 67 -22.79 -13.57 -17.51
C GLY A 67 -23.12 -12.10 -17.25
N ILE A 68 -23.23 -11.68 -15.99
CA ILE A 68 -23.59 -10.32 -15.58
C ILE A 68 -22.33 -9.58 -15.10
N TYR A 69 -21.92 -8.53 -15.82
CA TYR A 69 -20.80 -7.68 -15.41
C TYR A 69 -21.27 -6.28 -15.01
N ILE A 70 -21.17 -5.95 -13.72
CA ILE A 70 -21.49 -4.61 -13.18
C ILE A 70 -20.21 -3.77 -13.08
N ALA A 71 -19.19 -4.28 -12.40
CA ALA A 71 -17.92 -3.58 -12.20
C ALA A 71 -16.80 -4.53 -11.76
N SER A 72 -15.56 -4.04 -11.81
CA SER A 72 -14.39 -4.77 -11.29
C SER A 72 -14.43 -4.91 -9.76
N GLU A 73 -13.74 -5.92 -9.23
CA GLU A 73 -13.56 -6.13 -7.78
C GLU A 73 -13.05 -4.88 -7.05
N SER A 74 -12.04 -4.20 -7.63
CA SER A 74 -11.48 -2.97 -7.07
C SER A 74 -12.51 -1.84 -6.96
N THR A 75 -13.45 -1.79 -7.91
CA THR A 75 -14.55 -0.83 -7.92
C THR A 75 -15.56 -1.14 -6.83
N PHE A 76 -15.92 -2.42 -6.65
CA PHE A 76 -16.79 -2.85 -5.54
C PHE A 76 -16.21 -2.43 -4.19
N TYR A 77 -14.94 -2.72 -3.93
CA TYR A 77 -14.29 -2.28 -2.69
C TYR A 77 -14.34 -0.76 -2.51
N ARG A 78 -14.05 0.01 -3.56
CA ARG A 78 -14.09 1.47 -3.48
C ARG A 78 -15.49 2.00 -3.13
N VAL A 79 -16.53 1.49 -3.80
CA VAL A 79 -17.92 1.91 -3.57
C VAL A 79 -18.41 1.48 -2.18
N LEU A 80 -18.12 0.26 -1.74
CA LEU A 80 -18.52 -0.21 -0.41
C LEU A 80 -17.81 0.55 0.71
N LYS A 81 -16.54 0.91 0.51
CA LYS A 81 -15.76 1.73 1.44
C LYS A 81 -16.32 3.16 1.55
N GLU A 82 -16.66 3.79 0.43
CA GLU A 82 -17.28 5.12 0.39
C GLU A 82 -18.63 5.15 1.14
N ASN A 83 -19.38 4.05 1.12
CA ASN A 83 -20.66 3.89 1.82
C ASN A 83 -20.51 3.34 3.25
N ASN A 84 -19.29 3.20 3.79
CA ASN A 84 -19.01 2.63 5.10
C ASN A 84 -19.58 1.20 5.33
N MET A 85 -19.85 0.43 4.28
CA MET A 85 -20.41 -0.93 4.39
C MET A 85 -19.34 -2.03 4.55
N GLN A 86 -18.07 -1.65 4.52
CA GLN A 86 -16.94 -2.58 4.65
C GLN A 86 -16.55 -2.75 6.12
N TYR A 87 -17.32 -3.56 6.85
CA TYR A 87 -16.99 -3.95 8.22
C TYR A 87 -16.19 -5.24 8.26
N HIS A 88 -15.26 -5.32 9.21
CA HIS A 88 -14.56 -6.57 9.50
C HIS A 88 -15.56 -7.64 9.97
N ARG A 89 -15.67 -8.73 9.21
CA ARG A 89 -16.52 -9.87 9.56
C ARG A 89 -15.73 -10.81 10.48
N GLY A 90 -15.93 -10.68 11.79
CA GLY A 90 -15.44 -11.63 12.79
C GLY A 90 -14.85 -11.00 14.05
N ARG A 91 -14.48 -11.85 15.01
CA ARG A 91 -13.66 -11.51 16.19
C ARG A 91 -12.19 -11.38 15.77
N ALA A 92 -11.91 -10.65 14.69
CA ALA A 92 -10.54 -10.33 14.35
C ALA A 92 -10.08 -9.26 15.34
N LYS A 93 -9.19 -9.64 16.26
CA LYS A 93 -8.54 -8.73 17.20
C LYS A 93 -7.99 -7.55 16.40
N ASN A 94 -8.35 -6.32 16.77
CA ASN A 94 -7.74 -5.13 16.19
C ASN A 94 -6.22 -5.33 16.18
N GLN A 95 -5.59 -5.12 15.03
CA GLN A 95 -4.13 -5.16 14.96
C GLN A 95 -3.63 -4.15 15.99
N VAL A 96 -2.96 -4.65 17.03
CA VAL A 96 -2.24 -3.79 17.97
C VAL A 96 -1.22 -3.09 17.10
N GLN A 97 -1.35 -1.77 16.93
CA GLN A 97 -0.37 -1.00 16.20
C GLN A 97 0.98 -1.26 16.88
N ASN A 98 1.92 -1.83 16.14
CA ASN A 98 3.23 -2.16 16.68
C ASN A 98 3.91 -0.83 17.08
N PRO A 99 4.21 -0.60 18.37
CA PRO A 99 4.79 0.67 18.82
C PRO A 99 6.21 0.91 18.28
N PHE A 100 6.79 -0.06 17.57
CA PHE A 100 8.17 -0.04 17.07
C PHE A 100 8.36 0.53 15.65
N GLN A 101 7.32 1.03 14.97
CA GLN A 101 7.49 1.56 13.60
C GLN A 101 8.33 2.84 13.49
N HIS A 102 8.59 3.54 14.59
CA HIS A 102 9.38 4.79 14.59
C HIS A 102 10.87 4.61 14.91
N ILE A 103 11.32 3.43 15.35
CA ILE A 103 12.72 3.23 15.81
C ILE A 103 13.63 2.64 14.73
N VAL A 104 13.26 2.76 13.46
CA VAL A 104 14.16 2.38 12.36
C VAL A 104 14.77 3.66 11.79
N PRO A 105 16.07 3.91 12.00
CA PRO A 105 16.75 5.06 11.42
C PRO A 105 16.55 5.08 9.89
N PRO A 106 16.19 6.23 9.28
CA PRO A 106 15.85 6.34 7.85
C PRO A 106 16.95 5.84 6.88
N ASP A 107 18.17 5.72 7.37
CA ASP A 107 19.40 5.35 6.69
C ASP A 107 19.48 3.84 6.33
N LEU A 108 18.71 2.97 6.99
CA LEU A 108 18.71 1.52 6.69
C LEU A 108 17.67 1.08 5.63
N ILE A 109 16.84 1.99 5.12
CA ILE A 109 15.82 1.66 4.11
C ILE A 109 16.41 1.65 2.68
N LYS A 110 17.63 2.19 2.49
CA LYS A 110 18.23 2.37 1.16
C LYS A 110 19.05 1.19 0.63
N SER A 111 19.25 0.11 1.38
CA SER A 111 19.83 -1.12 0.84
C SER A 111 18.72 -2.08 0.45
N GLY A 112 18.26 -1.97 -0.79
CA GLY A 112 17.47 -3.02 -1.43
C GLY A 112 18.33 -4.27 -1.62
N CYS A 113 18.38 -5.13 -0.62
CA CYS A 113 18.69 -6.55 -0.80
C CYS A 113 18.29 -7.29 0.47
N GLY A 114 17.20 -8.07 0.38
CA GLY A 114 16.85 -9.02 1.42
C GLY A 114 17.92 -10.09 1.50
N ILE A 115 18.62 -10.16 2.62
CA ILE A 115 19.37 -11.33 3.03
C ILE A 115 18.99 -11.57 4.49
N LEU A 116 18.03 -12.46 4.71
CA LEU A 116 17.94 -13.15 6.00
C LEU A 116 19.28 -13.88 6.20
N PRO A 117 19.88 -13.85 7.40
CA PRO A 117 21.17 -14.46 7.62
C PRO A 117 21.06 -15.95 7.28
N THR A 118 21.85 -16.39 6.30
CA THR A 118 21.87 -17.79 5.90
C THR A 118 22.56 -18.60 6.98
N PHE A 119 22.17 -19.87 7.13
CA PHE A 119 22.68 -20.83 8.11
C PHE A 119 24.23 -20.91 8.19
N ARG A 120 24.91 -20.51 7.12
CA ARG A 120 26.38 -20.44 7.00
C ARG A 120 27.01 -19.35 7.89
N ASP A 121 26.29 -18.29 8.23
CA ASP A 121 26.78 -17.20 9.08
C ASP A 121 26.77 -17.58 10.58
N LEU A 122 25.84 -18.45 10.99
CA LEU A 122 25.79 -19.00 12.36
C LEU A 122 26.95 -19.98 12.65
N LEU A 123 27.45 -20.69 11.63
CA LEU A 123 28.59 -21.60 11.76
C LEU A 123 29.92 -20.85 11.97
N ARG A 124 30.05 -19.62 11.47
CA ARG A 124 31.27 -18.81 11.65
C ARG A 124 31.38 -18.20 13.05
N ALA A 125 30.24 -17.93 13.70
CA ALA A 125 30.21 -17.49 15.09
C ALA A 125 30.49 -18.63 16.09
N SER A 126 30.10 -19.87 15.76
CA SER A 126 30.30 -21.02 16.66
C SER A 126 31.76 -21.52 16.69
N ILE A 127 32.47 -21.49 15.56
CA ILE A 127 33.87 -21.94 15.49
C ILE A 127 34.83 -21.00 16.26
N SER A 128 34.54 -19.69 16.33
CA SER A 128 35.39 -18.74 17.06
C SER A 128 35.31 -18.88 18.58
N ILE A 129 34.22 -19.43 19.12
CA ILE A 129 34.07 -19.68 20.56
C ILE A 129 34.81 -20.97 20.94
N TYR A 130 34.81 -21.98 20.06
CA TYR A 130 35.43 -23.27 20.34
C TYR A 130 36.97 -23.23 20.31
N ILE A 131 37.58 -22.41 19.44
CA ILE A 131 39.05 -22.31 19.36
C ILE A 131 39.63 -21.56 20.57
N SER A 132 38.94 -20.54 21.08
CA SER A 132 39.36 -19.80 22.27
C SER A 132 39.31 -20.65 23.55
N TYR A 133 38.29 -21.51 23.70
CA TYR A 133 38.21 -22.44 24.84
C TYR A 133 39.27 -23.55 24.78
N TRP A 134 39.70 -23.97 23.60
CA TRP A 134 40.74 -25.00 23.45
C TRP A 134 42.15 -24.47 23.75
N ILE A 135 42.48 -23.24 23.31
CA ILE A 135 43.79 -22.63 23.59
C ILE A 135 43.95 -22.29 25.09
N CYS A 136 42.89 -21.88 25.78
CA CYS A 136 42.95 -21.62 27.23
C CYS A 136 43.05 -22.89 28.10
N SER A 137 42.61 -24.06 27.62
CA SER A 137 42.66 -25.30 28.40
C SER A 137 44.01 -26.04 28.33
N ALA A 138 44.91 -25.65 27.42
CA ALA A 138 46.22 -26.28 27.24
C ALA A 138 47.37 -25.57 27.99
N ALA A 139 47.08 -24.51 28.75
CA ALA A 139 48.06 -23.74 29.52
C ALA A 139 47.99 -24.00 31.04
N LYS A 140 47.64 -25.23 31.43
CA LYS A 140 47.73 -25.73 32.81
C LYS A 140 48.57 -26.99 32.87
#